data_AF-A0A3D2STD4-F1
#
_entry.id   AF-A0A3D2STD4-F1
#
_cell.length_a   1.000
_cell.length_b   1.000
_cell.length_c   1.000
_cell.angle_alpha   90.00
_cell.angle_beta   90.00
_cell.angle_gamma   90.00
#
_symmetry.space_group_name_H-M   'P 1'
#
loop_
_entity.id
_entity.type
_entity.pdbx_description
1 polymer ?
#
loop_
_entity_poly.entity_id
_entity_poly.type
_entity_poly.pdbx_seq_one_letter_code
_entity_poly.pdbx_strand_id
1 'polypeptide(L)'
;MVLAMLRPDLTVYLVDSDAKKCEFLKTVSRETNTPVKIVNERIEKTYQKMRVDFVTARALANLQKLMGHMHGYNATRGLFLKGQAYEEEVGMAKRDFDFSYEVFPSAVSEEGVVLSVQIEDPVYQ
;
A
#
# COMPACT_ATOMS: atom_id res chain seq x y z
N MET A 1 5.93 -9.41 0.76
CA MET A 1 7.03 -10.40 0.90
C MET A 1 8.40 -9.75 0.81
N VAL A 2 8.81 -9.19 -0.32
CA VAL A 2 10.19 -8.62 -0.47
C VAL A 2 10.51 -7.58 0.61
N LEU A 3 9.59 -6.66 0.91
CA LEU A 3 9.78 -5.69 2.01
C LEU A 3 10.04 -6.37 3.36
N ALA A 4 9.31 -7.44 3.68
CA ALA A 4 9.49 -8.18 4.93
C ALA A 4 10.85 -8.91 4.99
N MET A 5 11.35 -9.39 3.85
CA MET A 5 12.68 -10.02 3.76
C MET A 5 13.81 -9.02 3.97
N LEU A 6 13.70 -7.83 3.34
CA LEU A 6 14.73 -6.80 3.41
C LEU A 6 14.69 -6.00 4.72
N ARG A 7 13.53 -5.96 5.37
CA ARG A 7 13.28 -5.23 6.61
C ARG A 7 12.61 -6.14 7.65
N PRO A 8 13.35 -7.11 8.21
CA PRO A 8 12.82 -8.05 9.20
C PRO A 8 12.42 -7.38 10.51
N ASP A 9 12.83 -6.12 10.72
CA ASP A 9 12.41 -5.27 11.83
C ASP A 9 10.95 -4.78 11.71
N LEU A 10 10.34 -4.88 10.52
CA LEU A 10 8.96 -4.44 10.29
C LEU A 10 7.95 -5.57 10.50
N THR A 11 6.82 -5.25 11.13
CA THR A 11 5.64 -6.12 11.10
C THR A 11 4.86 -5.88 9.81
N VAL A 12 4.92 -6.83 8.88
CA VAL A 12 4.26 -6.70 7.57
C VAL A 12 2.95 -7.50 7.52
N TYR A 13 1.86 -6.80 7.23
CA TYR A 13 0.55 -7.40 6.92
C TYR A 13 0.39 -7.52 5.40
N LEU A 14 -0.06 -8.69 4.93
CA LEU A 14 -0.41 -8.94 3.53
C LEU A 14 -1.90 -9.28 3.48
N VAL A 15 -2.69 -8.38 2.89
CA VAL A 15 -4.15 -8.49 2.82
C VAL A 15 -4.56 -8.82 1.38
N ASP A 16 -5.27 -9.92 1.17
CA ASP A 16 -5.88 -10.28 -0.12
C ASP A 16 -7.16 -11.09 0.11
N SER A 17 -8.20 -10.87 -0.70
CA SER A 17 -9.44 -11.64 -0.58
C SER A 17 -9.37 -13.01 -1.27
N ASP A 18 -8.37 -13.26 -2.12
CA ASP A 18 -8.20 -14.53 -2.80
C ASP A 18 -7.46 -15.54 -1.92
N ALA A 19 -8.19 -16.58 -1.50
CA ALA A 19 -7.65 -17.63 -0.64
C ALA A 19 -6.45 -18.37 -1.25
N LYS A 20 -6.43 -18.57 -2.59
CA LYS A 20 -5.31 -19.26 -3.26
C LYS A 20 -4.03 -18.43 -3.17
N LYS A 21 -4.13 -17.11 -3.34
CA LYS A 21 -2.99 -16.20 -3.16
C LYS A 21 -2.51 -16.18 -1.72
N CYS A 22 -3.42 -16.17 -0.76
CA CYS A 22 -3.05 -16.23 0.66
C CYS A 22 -2.32 -17.54 1.02
N GLU A 23 -2.79 -18.70 0.55
CA GLU A 23 -2.10 -19.99 0.77
C GLU A 23 -0.73 -20.04 0.10
N PHE A 24 -0.62 -19.48 -1.12
CA PHE A 24 0.67 -19.31 -1.77
C PHE A 24 1.61 -18.44 -0.92
N LEU A 25 1.16 -17.29 -0.43
CA LEU A 25 1.95 -16.41 0.43
C LEU A 25 2.37 -17.08 1.74
N LYS A 26 1.51 -17.91 2.34
CA LYS A 26 1.86 -18.70 3.55
C LYS A 26 2.98 -19.69 3.25
N THR A 27 2.89 -20.35 2.10
CA THR A 27 3.94 -21.26 1.63
C THR A 27 5.25 -20.49 1.44
N VAL A 28 5.25 -19.39 0.70
CA VAL A 28 6.45 -18.56 0.50
C VAL A 28 7.02 -18.07 1.83
N SER A 29 6.19 -17.62 2.77
CA SER A 29 6.61 -17.19 4.11
C SER A 29 7.37 -18.31 4.84
N ARG A 30 6.86 -19.54 4.80
CA ARG A 30 7.52 -20.71 5.41
C ARG A 30 8.83 -21.08 4.69
N GLU A 31 8.81 -21.24 3.38
CA GLU A 31 9.98 -21.68 2.61
C GLU A 31 11.14 -20.67 2.67
N THR A 32 10.83 -19.39 2.88
CA THR A 32 11.83 -18.32 2.95
C THR A 32 12.15 -17.88 4.37
N ASN A 33 11.61 -18.54 5.39
CA ASN A 33 11.74 -18.17 6.80
C ASN A 33 11.46 -16.68 7.05
N THR A 34 10.51 -16.11 6.31
CA THR A 34 10.14 -14.69 6.40
C THR A 34 8.78 -14.55 7.06
N PRO A 35 8.71 -14.23 8.35
CA PRO A 35 7.44 -14.12 9.06
C PRO A 35 6.64 -12.91 8.57
N VAL A 36 5.40 -13.15 8.13
CA VAL A 36 4.44 -12.12 7.74
C VAL A 36 3.04 -12.46 8.26
N LYS A 37 2.20 -11.44 8.45
CA LYS A 37 0.80 -11.62 8.85
C LYS A 37 -0.10 -11.60 7.63
N ILE A 38 -0.60 -12.76 7.22
CA ILE A 38 -1.45 -12.89 6.03
C ILE A 38 -2.91 -12.87 6.45
N VAL A 39 -3.70 -11.96 5.86
CA VAL A 39 -5.10 -11.74 6.16
C VAL A 39 -5.92 -12.01 4.92
N ASN A 40 -6.70 -13.10 4.94
CA ASN A 40 -7.54 -13.48 3.80
C ASN A 40 -8.92 -12.82 3.90
N GLU A 41 -8.98 -11.51 3.66
CA GLU A 41 -10.21 -10.73 3.68
C GLU A 41 -10.18 -9.62 2.62
N ARG A 42 -11.35 -9.06 2.32
CA ARG A 42 -11.43 -7.76 1.64
C ARG A 42 -10.81 -6.69 2.54
N ILE A 43 -10.00 -5.80 1.95
CA ILE A 43 -9.25 -4.77 2.68
C ILE A 43 -10.15 -3.84 3.52
N GLU A 44 -11.38 -3.60 3.09
CA GLU A 44 -12.32 -2.75 3.81
C GLU A 44 -12.78 -3.38 5.14
N LYS A 45 -12.74 -4.71 5.25
CA LYS A 45 -13.11 -5.43 6.48
C LYS A 45 -12.01 -5.45 7.53
N THR A 46 -10.81 -4.97 7.18
CA THR A 46 -9.62 -5.06 8.03
C THR A 46 -9.21 -3.73 8.66
N TYR A 47 -9.79 -2.61 8.23
CA TYR A 47 -9.52 -1.26 8.72
C TYR A 47 -9.48 -1.10 10.23
N GLN A 48 -10.46 -1.67 10.95
CA GLN A 48 -10.55 -1.57 12.41
C GLN A 48 -9.86 -2.73 13.15
N LYS A 49 -9.34 -3.72 12.41
CA LYS A 49 -8.72 -4.92 12.98
C LYS A 49 -7.22 -4.77 13.20
N MET A 50 -6.60 -3.77 12.57
CA MET A 50 -5.17 -3.52 12.68
C MET A 50 -4.86 -2.04 12.49
N ARG A 51 -3.81 -1.58 13.16
CA ARG A 51 -3.22 -0.27 12.95
C ARG A 51 -1.96 -0.44 12.10
N VAL A 52 -1.79 0.40 11.09
CA VAL A 52 -0.61 0.41 10.23
C VAL A 52 -0.12 1.85 10.08
N ASP A 53 1.20 2.03 10.15
CA ASP A 53 1.82 3.34 9.95
C ASP A 53 2.01 3.66 8.46
N PHE A 54 1.96 2.63 7.63
CA PHE A 54 2.36 2.71 6.22
C PHE A 54 1.56 1.74 5.35
N VAL A 55 1.05 2.20 4.22
CA VAL A 55 0.34 1.37 3.24
C VAL A 55 1.17 1.23 1.97
N THR A 56 1.30 0.01 1.44
CA THR A 56 1.94 -0.21 0.14
C THR A 56 1.02 -1.01 -0.77
N ALA A 57 1.06 -0.72 -2.08
CA ALA A 57 0.28 -1.47 -3.06
C ALA A 57 0.95 -1.48 -4.43
N ARG A 58 0.79 -2.60 -5.14
CA ARG A 58 1.16 -2.76 -6.55
C ARG A 58 -0.04 -3.30 -7.32
N ALA A 59 -0.43 -2.63 -8.41
CA ALA A 59 -1.50 -3.06 -9.32
C ALA A 59 -2.88 -3.27 -8.67
N LEU A 60 -3.15 -2.63 -7.52
CA LEU A 60 -4.40 -2.83 -6.77
C LEU A 60 -5.55 -1.93 -7.27
N ALA A 61 -5.26 -0.66 -7.57
CA ALA A 61 -6.25 0.35 -7.97
C ALA A 61 -5.58 1.66 -8.42
N ASN A 62 -6.40 2.61 -8.90
CA ASN A 62 -6.00 4.01 -9.07
C ASN A 62 -5.69 4.69 -7.72
N LEU A 63 -4.99 5.84 -7.73
CA LEU A 63 -4.51 6.49 -6.51
C LEU A 63 -5.65 6.93 -5.60
N GLN A 64 -6.73 7.48 -6.16
CA GLN A 64 -7.91 7.90 -5.40
C GLN A 64 -8.47 6.78 -4.49
N LYS A 65 -8.59 5.56 -5.02
CA LYS A 65 -9.02 4.41 -4.22
C LYS A 65 -7.98 4.00 -3.17
N LEU A 66 -6.69 4.07 -3.50
CA LEU A 66 -5.61 3.81 -2.53
C LEU A 66 -5.62 4.82 -1.38
N MET A 67 -5.91 6.10 -1.65
CA MET A 67 -6.11 7.12 -0.63
C MET A 67 -7.29 6.80 0.29
N GLY A 68 -8.40 6.30 -0.27
CA GLY A 68 -9.53 5.80 0.53
C GLY A 68 -9.14 4.65 1.46
N HIS A 69 -8.28 3.73 0.99
CA HIS A 69 -7.75 2.66 1.84
C HIS A 69 -6.83 3.20 2.95
N MET A 70 -5.96 4.18 2.65
CA MET A 70 -5.12 4.84 3.67
C MET A 70 -5.96 5.49 4.77
N HIS A 71 -7.02 6.22 4.39
CA HIS A 71 -7.95 6.82 5.35
C HIS A 71 -8.66 5.75 6.19
N GLY A 72 -9.10 4.65 5.58
CA GLY A 72 -9.70 3.54 6.32
C GLY A 72 -8.81 2.98 7.43
N TYR A 73 -7.49 2.98 7.21
CA TYR A 73 -6.50 2.57 8.21
C TYR A 73 -6.00 3.69 9.13
N ASN A 74 -6.43 4.93 8.93
CA ASN A 74 -5.82 6.13 9.53
C ASN A 74 -4.29 6.17 9.31
N ALA A 75 -3.83 5.68 8.17
CA ALA A 75 -2.43 5.67 7.81
C ALA A 75 -2.07 7.01 7.15
N THR A 76 -1.03 7.67 7.64
CA THR A 76 -0.62 8.97 7.12
C THR A 76 0.36 8.86 5.95
N ARG A 77 0.92 7.67 5.69
CA ARG A 77 1.95 7.47 4.66
C ARG A 77 1.69 6.26 3.78
N GLY A 78 2.04 6.38 2.50
CA GLY A 78 1.89 5.30 1.53
C GLY A 78 2.96 5.29 0.45
N LEU A 79 3.26 4.11 -0.08
CA LEU A 79 4.14 3.90 -1.23
C LEU A 79 3.40 3.09 -2.30
N PHE A 80 3.19 3.71 -3.46
CA PHE A 80 2.36 3.14 -4.51
C PHE A 80 3.14 3.04 -5.81
N LEU A 81 3.22 1.82 -6.33
CA LEU A 81 3.79 1.57 -7.65
C LEU A 81 2.74 1.94 -8.70
N LYS A 82 3.07 2.96 -9.52
CA LYS A 82 2.21 3.52 -10.57
C LYS A 82 2.90 3.47 -11.92
N GLY A 83 2.10 3.57 -12.98
CA GLY A 83 2.59 3.66 -14.36
C GLY A 83 2.55 5.09 -14.89
N GLN A 84 2.66 5.25 -16.21
CA GLN A 84 2.68 6.56 -16.89
C GLN A 84 1.49 7.46 -16.55
N ALA A 85 0.31 6.90 -16.27
CA ALA A 85 -0.89 7.64 -15.94
C ALA A 85 -0.93 8.20 -14.50
N TYR A 86 0.18 8.13 -13.75
CA TYR A 86 0.20 8.54 -12.34
C TYR A 86 -0.19 10.01 -12.13
N GLU A 87 0.17 10.92 -13.05
CA GLU A 87 -0.15 12.34 -12.94
C GLU A 87 -1.65 12.61 -13.00
N GLU A 88 -2.36 11.93 -13.91
CA GLU A 88 -3.82 11.98 -13.99
C GLU A 88 -4.43 11.43 -12.69
N GLU A 89 -3.95 10.28 -12.22
CA GLU A 89 -4.45 9.70 -10.97
C GLU A 89 -4.21 10.59 -9.74
N VAL A 90 -3.09 11.31 -9.69
CA VAL A 90 -2.80 12.33 -8.66
C VAL A 90 -3.79 13.47 -8.77
N GLY A 91 -4.02 14.01 -9.97
CA GLY A 91 -5.01 15.07 -10.20
C GLY A 91 -6.41 14.65 -9.76
N MET A 92 -6.80 13.40 -10.03
CA MET A 92 -8.07 12.84 -9.56
C MET A 92 -8.14 12.74 -8.03
N ALA A 93 -7.10 12.19 -7.40
CA ALA A 93 -7.05 12.01 -5.95
C ALA A 93 -7.04 13.36 -5.20
N LYS A 94 -6.37 14.37 -5.76
CA LYS A 94 -6.31 15.73 -5.19
C LYS A 94 -7.66 16.46 -5.13
N ARG A 95 -8.69 15.97 -5.82
CA ARG A 95 -10.05 16.53 -5.72
C ARG A 95 -10.75 16.16 -4.41
N ASP A 96 -10.41 15.01 -3.83
CA ASP A 96 -11.09 14.46 -2.67
C ASP A 96 -10.21 14.41 -1.42
N PHE A 97 -8.88 14.48 -1.58
CA PHE A 97 -7.91 14.29 -0.52
C PHE A 97 -6.84 15.36 -0.55
N ASP A 98 -6.44 15.83 0.62
CA ASP A 98 -5.24 16.64 0.78
C ASP A 98 -4.04 15.78 1.21
N PHE A 99 -2.92 15.95 0.51
CA PHE A 99 -1.71 15.15 0.69
C PHE A 99 -0.52 15.74 -0.08
N SER A 100 0.68 15.62 0.45
CA SER A 100 1.91 15.83 -0.31
C SER A 100 2.37 14.51 -0.95
N TYR A 101 3.12 14.60 -2.05
CA TYR A 101 3.71 13.42 -2.68
C TYR A 101 5.07 13.70 -3.31
N GLU A 102 5.90 12.67 -3.35
CA GLU A 102 7.17 12.64 -4.05
C GLU A 102 7.16 11.51 -5.10
N VAL A 103 7.79 11.77 -6.24
CA VAL A 103 7.87 10.83 -7.37
C VAL A 103 9.28 10.26 -7.43
N PHE A 104 9.39 8.93 -7.33
CA PHE A 104 10.64 8.21 -7.54
C PHE A 104 10.57 7.48 -8.88
N PRO A 105 11.39 7.87 -9.88
CA PRO A 105 11.46 7.15 -11.15
C PRO A 105 11.89 5.70 -10.95
N SER A 106 11.31 4.79 -11.73
CA SER A 106 11.76 3.40 -11.72
C SER A 106 13.17 3.30 -12.28
N ALA A 107 14.03 2.53 -11.60
CA ALA A 107 15.39 2.25 -12.05
C ALA A 107 15.45 1.27 -13.26
N VAL A 108 14.32 0.64 -13.61
CA VAL A 108 14.29 -0.52 -14.52
C VAL A 108 13.30 -0.35 -15.68
N SER A 109 12.47 0.68 -15.66
CA SER A 109 11.48 0.96 -16.70
C SER A 109 11.25 2.44 -16.79
N GLU A 110 11.24 3.00 -18.00
CA GLU A 110 10.96 4.41 -18.26
C GLU A 110 9.51 4.80 -17.91
N GLU A 111 8.63 3.82 -17.73
CA GLU A 111 7.18 4.00 -17.61
C GLU A 111 6.65 3.87 -16.18
N GLY A 112 7.45 3.34 -15.27
CA GLY A 112 7.07 3.08 -13.89
C GLY A 112 7.57 4.15 -12.93
N VAL A 113 6.75 4.51 -11.95
CA VAL A 113 7.16 5.36 -10.83
C VAL A 113 6.71 4.75 -9.51
N VAL A 114 7.43 5.08 -8.44
CA VAL A 114 6.96 4.88 -7.07
C VAL A 114 6.53 6.24 -6.54
N LEU A 115 5.26 6.37 -6.19
CA LEU A 115 4.75 7.54 -5.48
C LEU A 115 4.88 7.31 -3.98
N SER A 116 5.63 8.18 -3.30
CA SER A 116 5.56 8.34 -1.86
C SER A 116 4.51 9.40 -1.55
N VAL A 117 3.50 9.05 -0.77
CA VAL A 117 2.39 9.94 -0.42
C VAL A 117 2.36 10.15 1.08
N GLN A 118 2.10 11.38 1.49
CA GLN A 118 1.90 11.76 2.88
C GLN A 118 0.60 12.57 3.02
N ILE A 119 -0.35 12.04 3.77
CA ILE A 119 -1.54 12.79 4.19
C ILE A 119 -1.08 13.74 5.30
N GLU A 120 -1.30 15.03 5.11
CA GLU A 120 -1.14 16.00 6.18
C GLU A 120 -2.36 15.85 7.09
N ASP A 121 -2.14 15.63 8.39
CA ASP A 121 -3.24 15.48 9.34
C ASP A 121 -4.27 16.59 9.09
N PRO A 122 -5.58 16.28 9.02
CA PRO A 122 -6.56 17.33 9.14
C PRO A 122 -6.27 17.99 10.49
N VAL A 123 -5.98 19.29 10.47
CA VAL A 123 -6.09 20.12 11.66
C VAL A 123 -7.53 19.95 12.13
N TYR A 124 -7.76 19.00 13.02
CA TYR A 124 -9.03 18.86 13.73
C TYR A 124 -9.17 20.14 14.55
N GLN A 125 -9.97 21.09 14.05
CA GLN A 125 -10.66 22.07 14.89
C GLN A 125 -11.86 21.41 15.55
#